data_AF-A0A4Y2MHL9-F1
#
_entry.id   AF-A0A4Y2MHL9-F1
#
_cell.length_a   1.000
_cell.length_b   1.000
_cell.length_c   1.000
_cell.angle_alpha   90.00
_cell.angle_beta   90.00
_cell.angle_gamma   90.00
#
_symmetry.space_group_name_H-M   'P 1'
#
loop_
_entity.id
_entity.type
_entity.pdbx_description
1 polymer ?
#
loop_
_entity_poly.entity_id
_entity_poly.type
_entity_poly.pdbx_seq_one_letter_code
_entity_poly.pdbx_strand_id
1 'polypeptide(L)'
;MLSIAHSIISSVRPLSFVSAVQVLTEVFIHRRFRSRHLINLLHNLGRSNSYSEIRTYETSMTMNASSKVQDNRFSQFFFDNVHYNTQTVDGHGIFHAMGRVKCATPSSTLVFYDRRLHQW
;
A
#
# COMPACT_ATOMS: atom_id res chain seq x y z
N MET A 1 -7.47 9.78 -25.23
CA MET A 1 -7.73 11.23 -25.36
C MET A 1 -7.94 11.92 -24.00
N LEU A 2 -8.69 11.35 -23.06
CA LEU A 2 -8.96 11.94 -21.74
C LEU A 2 -7.69 12.25 -20.91
N SER A 3 -6.72 11.34 -20.88
CA SER A 3 -5.43 11.54 -20.18
C SER A 3 -4.63 12.73 -20.73
N ILE A 4 -4.68 12.97 -22.05
CA ILE A 4 -3.98 14.10 -22.69
C ILE A 4 -4.67 15.42 -22.33
N ALA A 5 -6.00 15.46 -22.38
CA ALA A 5 -6.77 16.64 -21.99
C ALA A 5 -6.51 17.01 -20.51
N HIS A 6 -6.55 16.03 -19.62
CA HIS A 6 -6.23 16.23 -18.20
C HIS A 6 -4.79 16.71 -18.00
N SER A 7 -3.84 16.21 -18.80
CA SER A 7 -2.45 16.70 -18.80
C SER A 7 -2.35 18.16 -19.21
N ILE A 8 -3.07 18.59 -20.23
CA ILE A 8 -3.08 19.99 -20.68
C ILE A 8 -3.69 20.88 -19.59
N ILE A 9 -4.81 20.47 -19.00
CA ILE A 9 -5.48 21.22 -17.93
C ILE A 9 -4.57 21.33 -16.70
N SER A 10 -3.92 20.23 -16.31
CA SER A 10 -2.95 20.20 -15.21
C SER A 10 -1.76 21.12 -15.49
N SER A 11 -1.22 21.14 -16.71
CA SER A 11 -0.13 22.06 -17.09
C SER A 11 -0.53 23.53 -17.09
N VAL A 12 -1.77 23.85 -17.46
CA VAL A 12 -2.29 25.24 -17.43
C VAL A 12 -2.63 25.69 -16.01
N ARG A 13 -3.00 24.76 -15.12
CA ARG A 13 -3.32 25.05 -13.71
C ARG A 13 -2.75 23.99 -12.75
N PRO A 14 -1.44 24.01 -12.48
CA PRO A 14 -0.73 22.92 -11.79
C PRO A 14 -1.13 22.69 -10.33
N LEU A 15 -1.80 23.66 -9.70
CA LEU A 15 -2.19 23.58 -8.28
C LEU A 15 -3.71 23.58 -8.06
N SER A 16 -4.51 23.83 -9.10
CA SER A 16 -5.97 23.89 -8.96
C SER A 16 -6.67 22.65 -9.51
N PHE A 17 -5.93 21.73 -10.14
CA PHE A 17 -6.52 20.57 -10.80
C PHE A 17 -5.65 19.33 -10.59
N VAL A 18 -6.16 18.41 -9.76
CA VAL A 18 -5.61 17.06 -9.60
C VAL A 18 -6.52 16.10 -10.35
N SER A 19 -5.99 15.52 -11.42
CA SER A 19 -6.74 14.57 -12.22
C SER A 19 -6.64 13.15 -11.65
N ALA A 20 -7.76 12.62 -11.14
CA ALA A 20 -7.84 11.22 -10.70
C ALA A 20 -7.41 10.21 -11.79
N VAL A 21 -7.71 10.50 -13.07
CA VAL A 21 -7.36 9.62 -14.20
C VAL A 21 -5.84 9.51 -14.36
N GLN A 22 -5.13 10.65 -14.39
CA GLN A 22 -3.66 10.69 -14.41
C GLN A 22 -3.03 9.92 -13.25
N VAL A 23 -3.46 10.16 -12.01
CA VAL A 23 -2.96 9.46 -10.81
C VAL A 23 -3.19 7.94 -10.91
N LEU A 24 -4.38 7.50 -11.35
CA LEU A 24 -4.68 6.08 -11.53
C LEU A 24 -3.82 5.43 -12.62
N THR A 25 -3.61 6.12 -13.74
CA THR A 25 -2.81 5.61 -14.86
C THR A 25 -1.35 5.45 -14.43
N GLU A 26 -0.85 6.37 -13.61
CA GLU A 26 0.49 6.31 -13.03
C GLU A 26 0.67 5.21 -12.01
N VAL A 27 -0.28 5.06 -11.07
CA VAL A 27 -0.25 3.95 -10.11
C VAL A 27 -0.25 2.62 -10.86
N PHE A 28 -1.04 2.51 -11.94
CA PHE A 28 -1.04 1.34 -12.80
C PHE A 28 0.32 1.09 -13.47
N ILE A 29 0.93 2.12 -14.08
CA ILE A 29 2.27 2.02 -14.70
C ILE A 29 3.33 1.68 -13.65
N HIS A 30 3.27 2.31 -12.48
CA HIS A 30 4.19 2.05 -11.37
C HIS A 30 4.12 0.61 -10.91
N ARG A 31 2.91 0.08 -10.70
CA ARG A 31 2.71 -1.32 -10.31
C ARG A 31 3.10 -2.32 -11.40
N ARG A 32 2.90 -1.96 -12.67
CA ARG A 32 3.22 -2.83 -13.82
C ARG A 32 4.71 -2.95 -14.08
N PHE A 33 5.46 -1.85 -14.00
CA PHE A 33 6.87 -1.80 -14.41
C PHE A 33 7.85 -1.63 -13.24
N ARG A 34 7.39 -1.20 -12.06
CA ARG A 34 8.21 -0.90 -10.87
C ARG A 34 9.43 -0.01 -11.14
N SER A 35 9.40 0.82 -12.18
CA SER A 35 10.53 1.66 -12.59
C SER A 35 10.30 3.12 -12.22
N ARG A 36 11.16 3.65 -11.34
CA ARG A 36 11.18 5.07 -10.98
C ARG A 36 11.63 5.94 -12.16
N HIS A 37 12.54 5.44 -12.99
CA HIS A 37 13.05 6.16 -14.15
C HIS A 37 11.96 6.41 -15.19
N LEU A 38 11.11 5.41 -15.45
CA LEU A 38 9.98 5.52 -16.38
C LEU A 38 8.99 6.62 -15.95
N ILE A 39 8.69 6.68 -14.65
CA ILE A 39 7.78 7.68 -14.09
C ILE A 39 8.38 9.08 -14.20
N ASN A 40 9.67 9.23 -13.86
CA ASN A 40 10.35 10.52 -14.00
C ASN A 40 10.40 10.99 -15.46
N LEU A 41 10.57 10.08 -16.43
CA LEU A 41 10.49 10.39 -17.85
C LEU A 41 9.10 10.91 -18.25
N LEU A 42 8.03 10.24 -17.79
CA LEU A 42 6.65 10.66 -18.03
C LEU A 42 6.35 12.02 -17.40
N HIS A 43 6.86 12.27 -16.20
CA HIS A 43 6.73 13.55 -15.51
C HIS A 43 7.42 14.67 -16.28
N ASN A 44 8.66 14.44 -16.73
CA ASN A 44 9.43 15.42 -17.50
C ASN A 44 8.81 15.71 -18.89
N LEU A 45 8.02 14.78 -19.42
CA LEU A 45 7.23 14.99 -20.65
C LEU A 45 5.93 15.78 -20.40
N GLY A 46 5.70 16.26 -19.17
CA GLY A 46 4.48 16.98 -18.80
C GLY A 46 3.23 16.11 -18.80
N ARG A 47 3.41 14.77 -18.76
CA ARG A 47 2.33 13.78 -18.83
C ARG A 47 1.86 13.29 -17.46
N SER A 48 2.64 13.54 -16.42
CA SER A 48 2.57 12.80 -15.17
C SER A 48 2.96 13.67 -13.97
N ASN A 49 2.36 13.37 -12.81
CA ASN A 49 2.70 13.85 -11.48
C ASN A 49 4.04 13.28 -11.00
N SER A 50 4.63 13.91 -10.00
CA SER A 50 5.95 13.48 -9.49
C SER A 50 5.85 12.09 -8.87
N TYR A 51 6.92 11.30 -8.97
CA TYR A 51 7.03 10.03 -8.25
C TYR A 51 6.70 10.14 -6.75
N SER A 52 7.03 11.28 -6.14
CA SER A 52 6.69 11.55 -4.73
C SER A 52 5.19 11.57 -4.48
N GLU A 53 4.39 12.11 -5.39
CA GLU A 53 2.94 12.21 -5.25
C GLU A 53 2.28 10.84 -5.41
N ILE A 54 2.75 10.03 -6.36
CA ILE A 54 2.30 8.64 -6.55
C ILE A 54 2.55 7.83 -5.27
N ARG A 55 3.75 7.96 -4.69
CA ARG A 55 4.11 7.26 -3.46
C ARG A 55 3.26 7.70 -2.27
N THR A 56 2.97 8.99 -2.15
CA THR A 56 2.07 9.55 -1.13
C THR A 56 0.64 9.02 -1.30
N TYR A 57 0.16 8.91 -2.54
CA TYR A 57 -1.14 8.35 -2.85
C TYR A 57 -1.23 6.87 -2.46
N GLU A 58 -0.25 6.04 -2.84
CA GLU A 58 -0.23 4.61 -2.47
C GLU A 58 -0.14 4.40 -0.96
N THR A 59 0.63 5.23 -0.26
CA THR A 59 0.75 5.20 1.20
C THR A 59 -0.58 5.55 1.86
N SER A 60 -1.23 6.61 1.39
CA SER A 60 -2.54 7.06 1.88
C SER A 60 -3.61 5.97 1.67
N MET A 61 -3.62 5.32 0.50
CA MET A 61 -4.54 4.23 0.20
C MET A 61 -4.34 3.03 1.14
N THR A 62 -3.09 2.74 1.52
CA THR A 62 -2.77 1.66 2.47
C THR A 62 -3.20 2.01 3.89
N MET A 63 -2.99 3.26 4.32
CA MET A 63 -3.38 3.72 5.66
C MET A 63 -4.91 3.77 5.84
N ASN A 64 -5.64 4.16 4.79
CA ASN A 64 -7.10 4.26 4.83
C ASN A 64 -7.80 2.88 4.92
N ALA A 65 -7.08 1.80 4.57
CA ALA A 65 -7.58 0.42 4.67
C ALA A 65 -7.49 -0.17 6.10
N SER A 66 -7.04 0.60 7.09
CA SER A 66 -7.02 0.14 8.48
C SER A 66 -8.44 -0.11 8.99
N SER A 67 -8.91 -1.35 8.87
CA SER A 67 -10.17 -1.78 9.46
C SER A 67 -10.15 -1.50 10.96
N LYS A 68 -11.15 -0.74 11.44
CA LYS A 68 -11.40 -0.61 12.88
C LYS A 68 -11.59 -2.02 13.43
N VAL A 69 -10.68 -2.42 14.31
CA VAL A 69 -10.82 -3.65 15.08
C VAL A 69 -12.07 -3.47 15.91
N GLN A 70 -13.07 -4.32 15.71
CA GLN A 70 -14.24 -4.30 16.58
C GLN A 70 -13.82 -4.71 17.99
N ASP A 71 -14.23 -3.93 18.98
CA ASP A 71 -14.12 -4.29 20.39
C ASP A 71 -14.85 -5.63 20.62
N ASN A 72 -14.37 -6.45 21.56
CA ASN A 72 -14.80 -7.84 21.84
C ASN A 72 -14.36 -8.93 20.85
N ARG A 73 -13.20 -8.81 20.21
CA ARG A 73 -12.59 -9.92 19.45
C ARG A 73 -11.16 -10.18 19.91
N PHE A 74 -10.82 -11.45 20.06
CA PHE A 74 -9.41 -11.83 20.21
C PHE A 74 -8.68 -11.51 18.91
N SER A 75 -7.62 -10.72 18.98
CA SER A 75 -6.79 -10.41 17.82
C SER A 75 -5.32 -10.47 18.17
N GLN A 76 -4.57 -11.18 17.35
CA GLN A 76 -3.14 -11.39 17.52
C GLN A 76 -2.41 -10.99 16.24
N PHE A 77 -1.28 -10.31 16.39
CA PHE A 77 -0.37 -10.04 15.29
C PHE A 77 0.70 -11.12 15.25
N PHE A 78 0.92 -11.68 14.07
CA PHE A 78 2.03 -12.55 13.76
C PHE A 78 2.98 -11.81 12.82
N PHE A 79 4.27 -11.98 13.07
CA PHE A 79 5.33 -11.35 12.30
C PHE A 79 6.19 -12.46 11.70
N ASP A 80 6.41 -12.38 10.39
CA ASP A 80 7.29 -13.31 9.69
C ASP A 80 8.33 -12.54 8.87
N ASN A 81 9.52 -13.10 8.77
CA ASN A 81 10.63 -12.49 8.06
C ASN A 81 10.54 -12.83 6.56
N VAL A 82 10.56 -11.81 5.72
CA VAL A 82 10.67 -11.90 4.28
C VAL A 82 12.09 -11.51 3.88
N HIS A 83 12.87 -12.50 3.46
CA HIS A 83 14.17 -12.29 2.86
C HIS A 83 14.04 -12.46 1.36
N TYR A 84 14.35 -11.41 0.59
CA TYR A 84 14.39 -11.50 -0.87
C TYR A 84 15.79 -11.14 -1.35
N ASN A 85 16.44 -12.04 -2.07
CA ASN A 85 17.76 -11.76 -2.59
C ASN A 85 17.65 -10.87 -3.84
N THR A 86 17.99 -9.59 -3.70
CA THR A 86 17.85 -8.60 -4.77
C THR A 86 18.99 -8.65 -5.79
N GLN A 87 20.15 -9.24 -5.46
CA GLN A 87 21.27 -9.49 -6.37
C GLN A 87 22.01 -10.79 -5.99
N THR A 88 22.32 -11.61 -7.01
CA THR A 88 23.27 -12.75 -7.10
C THR A 88 23.47 -13.76 -5.94
N VAL A 89 23.95 -14.95 -6.34
CA VAL A 89 24.08 -16.21 -5.58
C VAL A 89 24.96 -16.11 -4.30
N ASP A 90 25.63 -14.98 -4.07
CA ASP A 90 26.57 -14.75 -2.95
C ASP A 90 25.91 -14.25 -1.65
N GLY A 91 24.62 -13.91 -1.70
CA GLY A 91 23.85 -13.49 -0.53
C GLY A 91 24.17 -12.07 -0.02
N HIS A 92 24.83 -11.23 -0.83
CA HIS A 92 25.01 -9.81 -0.50
C HIS A 92 23.87 -8.95 -1.06
N GLY A 93 23.38 -7.99 -0.27
CA GLY A 93 22.29 -7.10 -0.69
C GLY A 93 20.89 -7.74 -0.62
N ILE A 94 20.66 -8.63 0.34
CA ILE A 94 19.34 -9.24 0.60
C ILE A 94 18.39 -8.16 1.12
N PHE A 95 17.27 -7.96 0.44
CA PHE A 95 16.14 -7.21 0.95
C PHE A 95 15.55 -7.98 2.14
N HIS A 96 15.76 -7.45 3.34
CA HIS A 96 15.16 -7.96 4.56
C HIS A 96 13.94 -7.11 4.92
N ALA A 97 12.78 -7.74 4.99
CA ALA A 97 11.55 -7.14 5.45
C ALA A 97 10.85 -8.07 6.43
N MET A 98 9.89 -7.52 7.18
CA MET A 98 9.05 -8.30 8.06
C MET A 98 7.59 -8.07 7.65
N GLY A 99 6.89 -9.15 7.31
CA GLY A 99 5.46 -9.14 7.06
C GLY A 99 4.70 -9.20 8.38
N ARG A 100 3.74 -8.30 8.59
CA ARG A 100 2.82 -8.35 9.73
C ARG A 100 1.46 -8.84 9.26
N VAL A 101 0.99 -9.96 9.81
CA VAL A 101 -0.35 -10.48 9.60
C VAL A 101 -1.17 -10.29 10.87
N LYS A 102 -2.40 -9.81 10.73
CA LYS A 102 -3.34 -9.69 11.84
C LYS A 102 -4.39 -10.79 11.73
N CYS A 103 -4.42 -11.66 12.71
CA CYS A 103 -5.50 -12.63 12.88
C CYS A 103 -6.54 -12.03 13.84
N ALA A 104 -7.82 -12.14 13.50
CA ALA A 104 -8.91 -11.71 14.36
C ALA A 104 -9.99 -12.80 14.39
N THR A 105 -10.30 -13.28 15.58
CA THR A 105 -11.37 -14.27 15.79
C THR A 105 -12.72 -13.56 15.68
N PRO A 106 -13.68 -14.06 14.90
CA PRO A 106 -15.05 -13.55 14.92
C PRO A 106 -15.65 -13.61 16.32
N SER A 107 -16.45 -12.60 16.70
CA SER A 107 -17.09 -12.54 18.02
C SER A 107 -18.04 -13.71 18.28
N SER A 108 -18.55 -14.35 17.22
CA SER A 108 -19.45 -15.51 17.29
C SER A 108 -18.77 -16.83 17.70
N THR A 109 -17.44 -16.88 17.80
CA THR A 109 -16.68 -18.12 18.07
C THR A 109 -16.03 -18.13 19.46
N LEU A 110 -16.20 -17.07 20.26
CA LEU A 110 -15.65 -17.00 21.61
C LEU A 110 -16.52 -17.80 22.59
N VAL A 111 -16.04 -18.97 23.01
CA VAL A 111 -16.60 -19.74 24.14
C VAL A 111 -15.87 -19.32 25.41
N PHE A 112 -16.55 -18.61 26.31
CA PHE A 112 -16.02 -18.31 27.64
C PHE A 112 -16.20 -19.53 28.54
N TYR A 113 -15.10 -20.18 28.92
CA TYR A 113 -15.11 -21.17 29.99
C TYR A 113 -15.08 -20.44 31.34
N ASP A 114 -16.13 -20.59 32.14
CA ASP A 114 -16.14 -20.11 33.53
C ASP A 114 -15.15 -20.96 34.34
N ARG A 115 -14.05 -20.32 34.79
CA ARG A 115 -13.01 -20.95 35.59
C ARG A 115 -13.37 -21.13 37.07
N ARG A 116 -14.66 -21.01 37.45
CA ARG A 116 -15.15 -21.16 38.84
C ARG A 116 -15.78 -22.49 39.20
N LEU A 117 -15.77 -23.51 38.33
CA LEU A 117 -16.43 -24.81 38.62
C LEU A 117 -15.49 -26.01 38.88
N HIS A 118 -14.18 -25.79 39.00
CA HIS A 118 -13.23 -26.88 39.30
C HIS A 118 -12.24 -26.53 40.42
N GLN A 119 -12.77 -26.27 41.61
CA GLN A 119 -12.05 -26.50 42.86
C GLN A 119 -12.87 -27.50 43.68
N TRP A 120 -12.49 -28.77 43.58
CA TRP A 120 -12.81 -29.82 44.55
C TRP A 120 -11.49 -30.18 45.25
#